data_AF-Q211N7-F1
#
_entry.id   AF-Q211N7-F1
#
_cell.length_a   1.000
_cell.length_b   1.000
_cell.length_c   1.000
_cell.angle_alpha   90.00
_cell.angle_beta   90.00
_cell.angle_gamma   90.00
#
_symmetry.space_group_name_H-M   'P 1'
#
loop_
_entity.id
_entity.type
_entity.pdbx_description
1 polymer ?
#
loop_
_entity_poly.entity_id
_entity_poly.type
_entity_poly.pdbx_seq_one_letter_code
_entity_poly.pdbx_strand_id
1 'polypeptide(L)'
;MKRNIDNFAARAAPAIFVVLWSTGFVGTKYALNGAEPLTYLAIRMVLVVALMAIIAAIGRPVWPDLKGVGHSVVAGLLVHGFYLAGTSIAIAHSIPAGLSALIPGLQPILISTLASRFLGERVTPLQWGGLLLGLGGVLMILHNRSMSGDAGWGWFASGVSLVSITLGTLYQKRFCSKIDWRAGNVIQYLAALTLFAVGAWLFETREVHWTAEFVAAVVWLAVVLSIGSIGLLYWLIRRHASTSVASLFYLVPAVTALMAYGLFGERLDAVAIAGMVACAAAVFLVNRPRR
;
A
#
# COMPACT_ATOMS: atom_id res chain seq x y z
N MET A 1 -32.38 -7.91 -3.73
CA MET A 1 -31.15 -8.74 -3.76
C MET A 1 -29.87 -7.94 -4.08
N LYS A 2 -29.80 -7.20 -5.20
CA LYS A 2 -28.63 -6.34 -5.54
C LYS A 2 -28.20 -5.37 -4.42
N ARG A 3 -29.14 -4.66 -3.81
CA ARG A 3 -28.90 -3.71 -2.69
C ARG A 3 -28.31 -4.33 -1.41
N ASN A 4 -28.53 -5.64 -1.15
CA ASN A 4 -27.89 -6.33 -0.02
C ASN A 4 -26.47 -6.79 -0.34
N ILE A 5 -26.22 -7.18 -1.60
CA ILE A 5 -24.88 -7.57 -2.07
C ILE A 5 -23.97 -6.33 -2.12
N ASP A 6 -24.49 -5.20 -2.59
CA ASP A 6 -23.75 -3.93 -2.62
C ASP A 6 -23.38 -3.45 -1.20
N ASN A 7 -24.30 -3.60 -0.24
CA ASN A 7 -24.06 -3.27 1.15
C ASN A 7 -23.08 -4.24 1.84
N PHE A 8 -23.16 -5.53 1.53
CA PHE A 8 -22.23 -6.53 2.05
C PHE A 8 -20.82 -6.33 1.47
N ALA A 9 -20.71 -6.14 0.15
CA ALA A 9 -19.45 -5.84 -0.52
C ALA A 9 -18.82 -4.56 0.02
N ALA A 10 -19.62 -3.52 0.31
CA ALA A 10 -19.12 -2.29 0.90
C ALA A 10 -18.61 -2.45 2.34
N ARG A 11 -19.21 -3.36 3.13
CA ARG A 11 -18.76 -3.68 4.49
C ARG A 11 -17.54 -4.59 4.51
N ALA A 12 -17.42 -5.48 3.53
CA ALA A 12 -16.30 -6.43 3.43
C ALA A 12 -15.05 -5.80 2.77
N ALA A 13 -15.22 -4.81 1.89
CA ALA A 13 -14.14 -4.19 1.14
C ALA A 13 -12.95 -3.71 2.00
N PRO A 14 -13.15 -3.04 3.17
CA PRO A 14 -12.03 -2.68 4.04
C PRO A 14 -11.25 -3.87 4.57
N ALA A 15 -11.93 -4.94 5.00
CA ALA A 15 -11.28 -6.14 5.52
C ALA A 15 -10.51 -6.88 4.43
N ILE A 16 -11.12 -7.04 3.25
CA ILE A 16 -10.47 -7.63 2.06
C ILE A 16 -9.25 -6.80 1.69
N PHE A 17 -9.38 -5.47 1.65
CA PHE A 17 -8.26 -4.56 1.37
C PHE A 17 -7.10 -4.78 2.34
N VAL A 18 -7.34 -4.81 3.65
CA VAL A 18 -6.29 -5.03 4.65
C VAL A 18 -5.59 -6.38 4.42
N VAL A 19 -6.34 -7.46 4.21
CA VAL A 19 -5.76 -8.78 3.97
C VAL A 19 -4.92 -8.79 2.70
N LEU A 20 -5.46 -8.31 1.57
CA LEU A 20 -4.73 -8.28 0.31
C LEU A 20 -3.48 -7.40 0.42
N TRP A 21 -3.58 -6.24 1.07
CA TRP A 21 -2.46 -5.34 1.27
C TRP A 21 -1.35 -5.96 2.12
N SER A 22 -1.71 -6.65 3.21
CA SER A 22 -0.76 -7.37 4.07
C SER A 22 0.00 -8.47 3.33
N THR A 23 -0.64 -9.18 2.39
CA THR A 23 0.06 -10.18 1.56
C THR A 23 1.16 -9.57 0.69
N GLY A 24 1.15 -8.25 0.47
CA GLY A 24 2.19 -7.56 -0.30
C GLY A 24 3.57 -7.62 0.31
N PHE A 25 3.68 -7.44 1.62
CA PHE A 25 4.97 -7.48 2.31
C PHE A 25 5.56 -8.89 2.29
N VAL A 26 4.71 -9.90 2.45
CA VAL A 26 5.08 -11.31 2.33
C VAL A 26 5.50 -11.65 0.91
N GLY A 27 4.70 -11.24 -0.10
CA GLY A 27 4.99 -11.46 -1.50
C GLY A 27 6.27 -10.75 -1.96
N THR A 28 6.54 -9.53 -1.49
CA THR A 28 7.79 -8.82 -1.77
C THR A 28 9.00 -9.57 -1.20
N LYS A 29 8.90 -10.13 0.01
CA LYS A 29 9.98 -10.95 0.59
C LYS A 29 10.31 -12.15 -0.31
N TYR A 30 9.29 -12.84 -0.83
CA TYR A 30 9.49 -13.95 -1.78
C TYR A 30 10.03 -13.48 -3.14
N ALA A 31 9.56 -12.35 -3.66
CA ALA A 31 10.06 -11.82 -4.93
C ALA A 31 11.54 -11.39 -4.85
N LEU A 32 11.98 -10.86 -3.70
CA LEU A 32 13.37 -10.46 -3.48
C LEU A 32 14.35 -11.64 -3.40
N ASN A 33 13.87 -12.88 -3.22
CA ASN A 33 14.72 -14.07 -3.33
C ASN A 33 15.13 -14.34 -4.79
N GLY A 34 14.36 -13.85 -5.76
CA GLY A 34 14.58 -14.14 -7.18
C GLY A 34 15.23 -13.00 -7.97
N ALA A 35 15.10 -11.75 -7.54
CA ALA A 35 15.72 -10.61 -8.22
C ALA A 35 15.84 -9.39 -7.30
N GLU A 36 16.72 -8.47 -7.69
CA GLU A 36 16.91 -7.19 -7.02
C GLU A 36 15.62 -6.32 -7.03
N PRO A 37 15.46 -5.37 -6.07
CA PRO A 37 14.22 -4.65 -5.83
C PRO A 37 13.60 -3.98 -7.06
N LEU A 38 14.37 -3.19 -7.81
CA LEU A 38 13.86 -2.42 -8.95
C LEU A 38 13.65 -3.32 -10.17
N THR A 39 14.47 -4.36 -10.32
CA THR A 39 14.38 -5.36 -11.38
C THR A 39 13.07 -6.13 -11.28
N TYR A 40 12.76 -6.71 -10.12
CA TYR A 40 11.49 -7.44 -9.97
C TYR A 40 10.28 -6.49 -10.05
N LEU A 41 10.39 -5.26 -9.54
CA LEU A 41 9.33 -4.26 -9.66
C LEU A 41 9.09 -3.87 -11.12
N ALA A 42 10.14 -3.72 -11.94
CA ALA A 42 10.01 -3.48 -13.37
C ALA A 42 9.28 -4.64 -14.06
N ILE A 43 9.67 -5.89 -13.80
CA ILE A 43 8.98 -7.09 -14.33
C ILE A 43 7.51 -7.09 -13.92
N ARG A 44 7.23 -6.83 -12.63
CA ARG A 44 5.86 -6.70 -12.11
C ARG A 44 5.10 -5.61 -12.85
N MET A 45 5.68 -4.43 -13.08
CA MET A 45 4.99 -3.34 -13.76
C MET A 45 4.76 -3.64 -15.25
N VAL A 46 5.66 -4.35 -15.93
CA VAL A 46 5.40 -4.83 -17.31
C VAL A 46 4.13 -5.68 -17.34
N LEU A 47 4.01 -6.65 -16.43
CA LEU A 47 2.83 -7.52 -16.33
C LEU A 47 1.57 -6.71 -16.03
N VAL A 48 1.62 -5.79 -15.07
CA VAL A 48 0.48 -4.96 -14.69
C VAL A 48 0.05 -4.02 -15.82
N VAL A 49 1.01 -3.38 -16.51
CA VAL A 49 0.73 -2.52 -17.68
C VAL A 49 0.07 -3.33 -18.78
N ALA A 50 0.57 -4.54 -19.09
CA ALA A 50 -0.04 -5.41 -20.09
C ALA A 50 -1.48 -5.77 -19.72
N LEU A 51 -1.73 -6.19 -18.47
CA LEU A 51 -3.07 -6.51 -17.99
C LEU A 51 -4.01 -5.30 -18.02
N MET A 52 -3.55 -4.14 -17.56
CA MET A 52 -4.34 -2.91 -17.58
C MET A 52 -4.59 -2.39 -18.99
N ALA A 53 -3.65 -2.59 -19.92
CA ALA A 53 -3.83 -2.27 -21.33
C ALA A 53 -4.91 -3.15 -21.96
N ILE A 54 -4.94 -4.46 -21.65
CA ILE A 54 -6.03 -5.36 -22.06
C ILE A 54 -7.38 -4.90 -21.50
N ILE A 55 -7.42 -4.59 -20.19
CA ILE A 55 -8.64 -4.08 -19.53
C ILE A 55 -9.10 -2.76 -20.18
N ALA A 56 -8.18 -1.86 -20.51
CA ALA A 56 -8.50 -0.61 -21.19
C ALA A 56 -8.95 -0.83 -22.64
N ALA A 57 -8.35 -1.76 -23.37
CA ALA A 57 -8.74 -2.08 -24.75
C ALA A 57 -10.17 -2.65 -24.83
N ILE A 58 -10.52 -3.54 -23.90
CA ILE A 58 -11.87 -4.13 -23.80
C ILE A 58 -12.87 -3.09 -23.28
N GLY A 59 -12.48 -2.37 -22.22
CA GLY A 59 -13.36 -1.44 -21.52
C GLY A 59 -13.55 -0.09 -22.19
N ARG A 60 -12.70 0.24 -23.19
CA ARG A 60 -12.69 1.49 -23.98
C ARG A 60 -12.96 2.74 -23.13
N PRO A 61 -12.13 3.01 -22.09
CA PRO A 61 -12.33 4.15 -21.21
C PRO A 61 -12.12 5.46 -21.96
N VAL A 62 -12.66 6.54 -21.41
CA VAL A 62 -12.30 7.90 -21.83
C VAL A 62 -10.90 8.20 -21.30
N TRP A 63 -9.97 8.47 -22.21
CA TRP A 63 -8.61 8.83 -21.84
C TRP A 63 -8.57 10.26 -21.28
N PRO A 64 -7.73 10.52 -20.26
CA PRO A 64 -7.57 11.86 -19.72
C PRO A 64 -6.96 12.81 -20.76
N ASP A 65 -7.22 14.10 -20.58
CA ASP A 65 -6.49 15.17 -21.26
C ASP A 65 -5.03 15.23 -20.81
N LEU A 66 -4.20 16.06 -21.47
CA LEU A 66 -2.77 16.16 -21.17
C LEU A 66 -2.51 16.52 -19.68
N LYS A 67 -3.37 17.34 -19.09
CA LYS A 67 -3.30 17.69 -17.67
C LYS A 67 -3.62 16.48 -16.78
N GLY A 68 -4.66 15.71 -17.10
CA GLY A 68 -5.00 14.47 -16.41
C GLY A 68 -3.92 13.39 -16.57
N VAL A 69 -3.23 13.32 -17.71
CA VAL A 69 -2.04 12.47 -17.89
C VAL A 69 -0.96 12.91 -16.91
N GLY A 70 -0.63 14.20 -16.84
CA GLY A 70 0.37 14.73 -15.89
C GLY A 70 0.03 14.42 -14.43
N HIS A 71 -1.23 14.63 -14.03
CA HIS A 71 -1.70 14.27 -12.69
C HIS A 71 -1.60 12.76 -12.42
N SER A 72 -1.93 11.93 -13.40
CA SER A 72 -1.81 10.48 -13.30
C SER A 72 -0.34 10.06 -13.16
N VAL A 73 0.59 10.66 -13.92
CA VAL A 73 2.03 10.37 -13.78
C VAL A 73 2.50 10.68 -12.36
N VAL A 74 2.18 11.85 -11.81
CA VAL A 74 2.58 12.23 -10.45
C VAL A 74 1.99 11.28 -9.41
N ALA A 75 0.69 10.96 -9.51
CA ALA A 75 0.06 10.01 -8.61
C ALA A 75 0.70 8.62 -8.69
N GLY A 76 1.00 8.16 -9.90
CA GLY A 76 1.63 6.85 -10.15
C GLY A 76 3.05 6.79 -9.60
N LEU A 77 3.86 7.82 -9.78
CA LEU A 77 5.20 7.88 -9.20
C LEU A 77 5.16 7.87 -7.66
N LEU A 78 4.19 8.53 -7.04
CA LEU A 78 4.06 8.54 -5.58
C LEU A 78 3.51 7.22 -5.01
N VAL A 79 2.39 6.73 -5.56
CA VAL A 79 1.66 5.56 -5.04
C VAL A 79 2.27 4.24 -5.49
N HIS A 80 2.79 4.18 -6.72
CA HIS A 80 3.36 2.95 -7.28
C HIS A 80 4.87 3.02 -7.41
N GLY A 81 5.46 4.17 -7.73
CA GLY A 81 6.90 4.32 -7.87
C GLY A 81 7.65 4.29 -6.54
N PHE A 82 7.79 5.45 -5.91
CA PHE A 82 8.59 5.65 -4.70
C PHE A 82 8.09 4.84 -3.50
N TYR A 83 6.78 4.64 -3.36
CA TYR A 83 6.23 3.77 -2.32
C TYR A 83 6.71 2.31 -2.46
N LEU A 84 6.57 1.70 -3.65
CA LEU A 84 6.96 0.31 -3.84
C LEU A 84 8.47 0.14 -3.86
N ALA A 85 9.22 1.06 -4.50
CA ALA A 85 10.68 1.06 -4.46
C ALA A 85 11.18 1.18 -3.02
N GLY A 86 10.73 2.19 -2.28
CA GLY A 86 11.18 2.43 -0.91
C GLY A 86 10.89 1.25 0.02
N THR A 87 9.71 0.64 -0.10
CA THR A 87 9.34 -0.55 0.67
C THR A 87 10.19 -1.77 0.28
N SER A 88 10.45 -1.98 -1.01
CA SER A 88 11.22 -3.13 -1.48
C SER A 88 12.70 -3.01 -1.13
N ILE A 89 13.28 -1.81 -1.30
CA ILE A 89 14.66 -1.49 -0.91
C ILE A 89 14.82 -1.65 0.60
N ALA A 90 13.86 -1.18 1.39
CA ALA A 90 13.87 -1.38 2.84
C ALA A 90 13.95 -2.87 3.23
N ILE A 91 13.11 -3.70 2.62
CA ILE A 91 13.11 -5.15 2.88
C ILE A 91 14.42 -5.80 2.41
N ALA A 92 14.96 -5.36 1.27
CA ALA A 92 16.25 -5.85 0.75
C ALA A 92 17.44 -5.47 1.66
N HIS A 93 17.38 -4.31 2.32
CA HIS A 93 18.34 -3.90 3.35
C HIS A 93 18.01 -4.49 4.74
N SER A 94 17.48 -5.71 4.77
CA SER A 94 17.25 -6.49 5.98
C SER A 94 16.24 -5.90 6.98
N ILE A 95 15.40 -4.93 6.57
CA ILE A 95 14.25 -4.55 7.40
C ILE A 95 13.21 -5.68 7.33
N PRO A 96 12.82 -6.29 8.46
CA PRO A 96 11.81 -7.35 8.46
C PRO A 96 10.50 -6.89 7.80
N ALA A 97 9.87 -7.77 7.02
CA ALA A 97 8.61 -7.47 6.33
C ALA A 97 7.50 -6.95 7.28
N GLY A 98 7.45 -7.50 8.50
CA GLY A 98 6.59 -7.00 9.58
C GLY A 98 6.87 -5.53 9.90
N LEU A 99 8.15 -5.15 10.08
CA LEU A 99 8.63 -3.79 10.33
C LEU A 99 8.33 -2.84 9.15
N SER A 100 8.57 -3.27 7.91
CA SER A 100 8.23 -2.50 6.71
C SER A 100 6.71 -2.24 6.58
N ALA A 101 5.86 -3.12 7.11
CA ALA A 101 4.41 -2.95 7.10
C ALA A 101 3.88 -1.87 8.06
N LEU A 102 4.63 -1.51 9.12
CA LEU A 102 4.19 -0.49 10.08
C LEU A 102 4.44 0.92 9.62
N ILE A 103 5.36 1.08 8.68
CA ILE A 103 5.73 2.38 8.18
C ILE A 103 4.53 2.99 7.45
N PRO A 104 3.83 2.27 6.55
CA PRO A 104 2.49 2.64 6.11
C PRO A 104 1.45 2.76 7.24
N GLY A 105 1.60 2.02 8.32
CA GLY A 105 0.81 2.18 9.54
C GLY A 105 0.91 3.58 10.20
N LEU A 106 1.93 4.38 9.89
CA LEU A 106 2.05 5.79 10.34
C LEU A 106 1.29 6.77 9.42
N GLN A 107 0.90 6.32 8.23
CA GLN A 107 0.15 7.12 7.25
C GLN A 107 -1.13 7.77 7.81
N PRO A 108 -1.93 7.14 8.70
CA PRO A 108 -3.16 7.75 9.22
C PRO A 108 -2.92 9.08 9.93
N ILE A 109 -1.83 9.21 10.68
CA ILE A 109 -1.49 10.45 11.38
C ILE A 109 -1.09 11.53 10.37
N LEU A 110 -0.23 11.20 9.42
CA LEU A 110 0.19 12.13 8.38
C LEU A 110 -0.97 12.57 7.48
N ILE A 111 -1.86 11.65 7.10
CA ILE A 111 -3.07 11.98 6.36
C ILE A 111 -3.98 12.86 7.21
N SER A 112 -4.16 12.58 8.50
CA SER A 112 -5.05 13.38 9.35
C SER A 112 -4.62 14.85 9.46
N THR A 113 -3.30 15.11 9.54
CA THR A 113 -2.76 16.47 9.59
C THR A 113 -2.84 17.18 8.24
N LEU A 114 -2.51 16.47 7.15
CA LEU A 114 -2.45 17.05 5.80
C LEU A 114 -3.81 17.14 5.10
N ALA A 115 -4.75 16.24 5.38
CA ALA A 115 -6.06 16.19 4.72
C ALA A 115 -6.88 17.46 5.00
N SER A 116 -6.73 18.06 6.19
CA SER A 116 -7.37 19.34 6.51
C SER A 116 -6.93 20.46 5.56
N ARG A 117 -5.62 20.53 5.25
CA ARG A 117 -5.04 21.56 4.37
C ARG A 117 -5.25 21.27 2.89
N PHE A 118 -5.12 20.01 2.47
CA PHE A 118 -5.15 19.62 1.05
C PHE A 118 -6.56 19.34 0.51
N LEU A 119 -7.46 18.86 1.37
CA LEU A 119 -8.80 18.41 1.00
C LEU A 119 -9.91 19.16 1.74
N GLY A 120 -9.58 19.99 2.74
CA GLY A 120 -10.58 20.65 3.59
C GLY A 120 -11.27 19.69 4.58
N GLU A 121 -10.77 18.46 4.74
CA GLU A 121 -11.37 17.45 5.63
C GLU A 121 -11.02 17.75 7.10
N ARG A 122 -12.03 18.01 7.93
CA ARG A 122 -11.83 18.22 9.37
C ARG A 122 -11.85 16.90 10.14
N VAL A 123 -10.80 16.66 10.93
CA VAL A 123 -10.64 15.50 11.81
C VAL A 123 -11.22 15.82 13.18
N THR A 124 -12.08 14.94 13.72
CA THR A 124 -12.69 15.16 15.04
C THR A 124 -11.75 14.76 16.18
N PRO A 125 -11.97 15.28 17.41
CA PRO A 125 -11.23 14.81 18.58
C PRO A 125 -11.34 13.30 18.81
N LEU A 126 -12.51 12.71 18.52
CA LEU A 126 -12.72 11.26 18.62
C LEU A 126 -11.85 10.49 17.60
N GLN A 127 -11.74 11.00 16.37
CA GLN A 127 -10.85 10.43 15.36
C GLN A 127 -9.40 10.56 15.80
N TRP A 128 -8.98 11.70 16.36
CA TRP A 128 -7.64 11.85 16.95
C TRP A 128 -7.35 10.83 18.05
N GLY A 129 -8.28 10.61 18.97
CA GLY A 129 -8.16 9.57 19.99
C GLY A 129 -7.96 8.18 19.38
N GLY A 130 -8.70 7.85 18.32
CA GLY A 130 -8.53 6.60 17.58
C GLY A 130 -7.19 6.52 16.86
N LEU A 131 -6.73 7.61 16.25
CA LEU A 131 -5.43 7.66 15.57
C LEU A 131 -4.26 7.44 16.53
N LEU A 132 -4.30 8.07 17.72
CA LEU A 132 -3.29 7.88 18.75
C LEU A 132 -3.31 6.47 19.34
N LEU A 133 -4.50 5.91 19.56
CA LEU A 133 -4.65 4.51 19.98
C LEU A 133 -4.07 3.54 18.94
N GLY A 134 -4.31 3.80 17.65
CA GLY A 134 -3.80 2.98 16.56
C GLY A 134 -2.28 3.03 16.47
N LEU A 135 -1.69 4.22 16.65
CA LEU A 135 -0.24 4.38 16.75
C LEU A 135 0.34 3.62 17.95
N GLY A 136 -0.30 3.74 19.12
CA GLY A 136 0.10 2.97 20.30
C GLY A 136 0.08 1.47 20.04
N GLY A 137 -0.98 0.96 19.40
CA GLY A 137 -1.08 -0.45 19.03
C GLY A 137 0.00 -0.91 18.05
N VAL A 138 0.33 -0.09 17.05
CA VAL A 138 1.42 -0.31 16.10
C VAL A 138 2.77 -0.40 16.82
N LEU A 139 3.05 0.51 17.75
CA LEU A 139 4.28 0.49 18.56
C LEU A 139 4.35 -0.74 19.47
N MET A 140 3.21 -1.16 20.05
CA MET A 140 3.13 -2.38 20.85
C MET A 140 3.41 -3.63 20.03
N ILE A 141 2.92 -3.74 18.78
CA ILE A 141 3.23 -4.89 17.89
C ILE A 141 4.74 -5.04 17.66
N LEU A 142 5.48 -3.95 17.80
CA LEU A 142 6.91 -3.88 17.48
C LEU A 142 7.87 -3.96 18.65
N HIS A 143 7.39 -3.94 19.89
CA HIS A 143 8.23 -3.70 21.06
C HIS A 143 9.44 -4.66 21.14
N ASN A 144 9.27 -5.91 20.70
CA ASN A 144 10.27 -6.96 20.77
C ASN A 144 11.03 -7.21 19.46
N ARG A 145 10.77 -6.40 18.42
CA ARG A 145 11.43 -6.56 17.13
C ARG A 145 12.77 -5.86 17.20
N SER A 146 13.85 -6.63 17.09
CA SER A 146 15.19 -6.07 17.04
C SER A 146 15.28 -5.11 15.85
N MET A 147 15.56 -3.83 16.14
CA MET A 147 15.92 -2.84 15.11
C MET A 147 17.38 -3.03 14.66
N SER A 148 17.84 -4.28 14.64
CA SER A 148 19.16 -4.69 14.19
C SER A 148 19.17 -4.69 12.67
N GLY A 149 19.58 -3.58 12.08
CA GLY A 149 19.86 -3.48 10.67
C GLY A 149 20.99 -2.49 10.45
N ASP A 150 22.11 -2.96 9.91
CA ASP A 150 23.13 -2.09 9.30
C ASP A 150 22.54 -1.46 8.03
N ALA A 151 21.67 -0.47 8.18
CA ALA A 151 20.82 -0.04 7.07
C ALA A 151 20.23 1.37 7.24
N GLY A 152 21.09 2.39 7.40
CA GLY A 152 20.64 3.78 7.29
C GLY A 152 19.82 4.04 6.02
N TRP A 153 20.23 3.43 4.90
CA TRP A 153 19.52 3.47 3.63
C TRP A 153 18.15 2.77 3.64
N GLY A 154 17.99 1.65 4.37
CA GLY A 154 16.70 0.98 4.51
C GLY A 154 15.67 1.82 5.25
N TRP A 155 16.08 2.50 6.33
CA TRP A 155 15.22 3.43 7.07
C TRP A 155 14.89 4.68 6.27
N PHE A 156 15.85 5.22 5.52
CA PHE A 156 15.61 6.33 4.61
C PHE A 156 14.60 5.94 3.51
N ALA A 157 14.81 4.80 2.84
CA ALA A 157 13.91 4.28 1.81
C ALA A 157 12.49 4.05 2.34
N SER A 158 12.39 3.56 3.57
CA SER A 158 11.12 3.43 4.28
C SER A 158 10.44 4.78 4.55
N GLY A 159 11.19 5.79 4.99
CA GLY A 159 10.68 7.14 5.20
C GLY A 159 10.16 7.76 3.90
N VAL A 160 10.91 7.60 2.81
CA VAL A 160 10.47 7.99 1.46
C VAL A 160 9.17 7.28 1.10
N SER A 161 9.09 5.97 1.31
CA SER A 161 7.88 5.18 1.03
C SER A 161 6.64 5.73 1.76
N LEU A 162 6.76 6.05 3.06
CA LEU A 162 5.68 6.63 3.86
C LEU A 162 5.22 7.99 3.35
N VAL A 163 6.15 8.89 3.07
CA VAL A 163 5.83 10.23 2.57
C VAL A 163 5.18 10.12 1.18
N SER A 164 5.73 9.27 0.31
CA SER A 164 5.22 9.07 -1.04
C SER A 164 3.81 8.50 -1.04
N ILE A 165 3.50 7.45 -0.27
CA ILE A 165 2.14 6.90 -0.23
C ILE A 165 1.14 7.88 0.40
N THR A 166 1.57 8.66 1.41
CA THR A 166 0.75 9.70 2.04
C THR A 166 0.37 10.78 1.02
N LEU A 167 1.37 11.41 0.40
CA LEU A 167 1.15 12.47 -0.57
C LEU A 167 0.44 11.95 -1.81
N GLY A 168 0.82 10.76 -2.29
CA GLY A 168 0.21 10.10 -3.44
C GLY A 168 -1.27 9.81 -3.24
N THR A 169 -1.67 9.34 -2.06
CA THR A 169 -3.08 9.09 -1.72
C THR A 169 -3.90 10.38 -1.73
N LEU A 170 -3.39 11.45 -1.14
CA LEU A 170 -4.05 12.76 -1.13
C LEU A 170 -4.12 13.36 -2.54
N TYR A 171 -3.04 13.26 -3.30
CA TYR A 171 -2.95 13.75 -4.68
C TYR A 171 -3.92 13.00 -5.60
N GLN A 172 -3.94 11.67 -5.51
CA GLN A 172 -4.86 10.80 -6.24
C GLN A 172 -6.31 11.20 -5.98
N LYS A 173 -6.68 11.44 -4.72
CA LYS A 173 -8.03 11.88 -4.36
C LYS A 173 -8.35 13.26 -4.93
N ARG A 174 -7.41 14.20 -4.81
CA ARG A 174 -7.62 15.61 -5.18
C ARG A 174 -7.72 15.85 -6.68
N PHE A 175 -6.87 15.18 -7.47
CA PHE A 175 -6.69 15.47 -8.89
C PHE A 175 -7.14 14.35 -9.82
N CYS A 176 -7.09 13.08 -9.38
CA CYS A 176 -7.37 11.92 -10.25
C CYS A 176 -8.75 11.28 -10.00
N SER A 177 -9.56 11.84 -9.09
CA SER A 177 -10.90 11.30 -8.77
C SER A 177 -11.88 11.31 -9.94
N LYS A 178 -11.73 12.26 -10.88
CA LYS A 178 -12.56 12.37 -12.09
C LYS A 178 -12.01 11.59 -13.30
N ILE A 179 -10.76 11.12 -13.22
CA ILE A 179 -10.14 10.35 -14.30
C ILE A 179 -10.71 8.93 -14.28
N ASP A 180 -10.96 8.36 -15.46
CA ASP A 180 -11.34 6.94 -15.55
C ASP A 180 -10.21 6.09 -14.96
N TRP A 181 -10.55 5.20 -14.02
CA TRP A 181 -9.57 4.41 -13.29
C TRP A 181 -8.77 3.48 -14.22
N ARG A 182 -9.35 3.03 -15.34
CA ARG A 182 -8.67 2.14 -16.31
C ARG A 182 -7.55 2.89 -17.01
N ALA A 183 -7.88 4.03 -17.62
CA ALA A 183 -6.90 4.86 -18.33
C ALA A 183 -5.87 5.47 -17.37
N GLY A 184 -6.34 5.99 -16.23
CA GLY A 184 -5.47 6.55 -15.20
C GLY A 184 -4.47 5.53 -14.65
N ASN A 185 -4.90 4.29 -14.39
CA ASN A 185 -4.00 3.24 -13.89
C ASN A 185 -2.97 2.81 -14.94
N VAL A 186 -3.33 2.71 -16.22
CA VAL A 186 -2.35 2.44 -17.29
C VAL A 186 -1.22 3.47 -17.26
N ILE A 187 -1.57 4.76 -17.20
CA ILE A 187 -0.59 5.85 -17.15
C ILE A 187 0.25 5.80 -15.86
N GLN A 188 -0.40 5.56 -14.72
CA GLN A 188 0.28 5.45 -13.43
C GLN A 188 1.29 4.30 -13.39
N TYR A 189 0.92 3.12 -13.92
CA TYR A 189 1.81 1.97 -13.97
C TYR A 189 2.90 2.10 -15.03
N LEU A 190 2.63 2.77 -16.16
CA LEU A 190 3.66 3.12 -17.12
C LEU A 190 4.71 4.06 -16.50
N ALA A 191 4.28 5.07 -15.74
CA ALA A 191 5.20 5.96 -15.05
C ALA A 191 6.08 5.21 -14.02
N ALA A 192 5.47 4.29 -13.25
CA ALA A 192 6.21 3.44 -12.32
C ALA A 192 7.15 2.46 -13.05
N LEU A 193 6.71 1.85 -14.16
CA LEU A 193 7.53 1.00 -15.01
C LEU A 193 8.79 1.74 -15.49
N THR A 194 8.62 2.95 -16.02
CA THR A 194 9.76 3.77 -16.49
C THR A 194 10.73 4.06 -15.34
N LEU A 195 10.22 4.44 -14.16
CA LEU A 195 11.06 4.68 -12.98
C LEU A 195 11.88 3.43 -12.61
N PHE A 196 11.23 2.26 -12.57
CA PHE A 196 11.90 1.02 -12.17
C PHE A 196 12.84 0.49 -13.23
N ALA A 197 12.47 0.57 -14.51
CA ALA A 197 13.34 0.15 -15.61
C ALA A 197 14.62 0.99 -15.66
N VAL A 198 14.50 2.32 -15.53
CA VAL A 198 15.67 3.22 -15.48
C VAL A 198 16.48 2.97 -14.21
N GLY A 199 15.82 2.84 -13.05
CA GLY A 199 16.51 2.56 -11.79
C GLY A 199 17.27 1.23 -11.80
N ALA A 200 16.65 0.15 -12.29
CA ALA A 200 17.29 -1.15 -12.43
C ALA A 200 18.47 -1.09 -13.42
N TRP A 201 18.34 -0.33 -14.52
CA TRP A 201 19.43 -0.15 -15.48
C TRP A 201 20.63 0.59 -14.89
N LEU A 202 20.39 1.58 -14.02
CA LEU A 202 21.43 2.41 -13.41
C LEU A 202 22.10 1.77 -12.19
N PHE A 203 21.33 1.05 -11.37
CA PHE A 203 21.76 0.67 -10.01
C PHE A 203 21.81 -0.84 -9.74
N GLU A 204 21.30 -1.68 -10.65
CA GLU A 204 21.16 -3.12 -10.42
C GLU A 204 21.80 -3.94 -11.57
N THR A 205 22.16 -5.19 -11.24
CA THR A 205 22.71 -6.17 -12.18
C THR A 205 21.66 -6.64 -13.19
N ARG A 206 20.38 -6.57 -12.82
CA ARG A 206 19.23 -7.08 -13.58
C ARG A 206 19.26 -8.59 -13.77
N GLU A 207 20.00 -9.30 -12.91
CA GLU A 207 19.96 -10.76 -12.86
C GLU A 207 18.65 -11.24 -12.24
N VAL A 208 18.08 -12.29 -12.82
CA VAL A 208 16.80 -12.85 -12.38
C VAL A 208 16.92 -14.37 -12.29
N HIS A 209 16.74 -14.88 -11.09
CA HIS A 209 16.61 -16.30 -10.81
C HIS A 209 15.13 -16.70 -10.94
N TRP A 210 14.80 -17.22 -12.12
CA TRP A 210 13.44 -17.64 -12.46
C TRP A 210 13.05 -18.95 -11.76
N THR A 211 12.67 -18.83 -10.49
CA THR A 211 12.09 -19.94 -9.70
C THR A 211 10.56 -19.91 -9.76
N ALA A 212 9.91 -21.05 -9.51
CA ALA A 212 8.46 -21.09 -9.42
C ALA A 212 7.91 -20.17 -8.31
N GLU A 213 8.65 -20.04 -7.21
CA GLU A 213 8.36 -19.12 -6.09
C GLU A 213 8.40 -17.66 -6.54
N PHE A 214 9.45 -17.25 -7.26
CA PHE A 214 9.58 -15.90 -7.81
C PHE A 214 8.42 -15.56 -8.76
N VAL A 215 8.12 -16.46 -9.70
CA VAL A 215 7.04 -16.27 -10.67
C VAL A 215 5.68 -16.18 -9.95
N ALA A 216 5.40 -17.07 -9.01
CA ALA A 216 4.16 -17.03 -8.23
C ALA A 216 4.04 -15.73 -7.42
N ALA A 217 5.12 -15.27 -6.79
CA ALA A 217 5.16 -14.01 -6.06
C ALA A 217 4.89 -12.81 -6.97
N VAL A 218 5.57 -12.72 -8.12
CA VAL A 218 5.36 -11.62 -9.08
C VAL A 218 3.94 -11.61 -9.63
N VAL A 219 3.39 -12.78 -10.00
CA VAL A 219 2.01 -12.89 -10.49
C VAL A 219 1.00 -12.49 -9.42
N TRP A 220 1.19 -12.96 -8.17
CA TRP A 220 0.34 -12.56 -7.04
C TRP A 220 0.38 -11.04 -6.81
N LEU A 221 1.59 -10.46 -6.76
CA LEU A 221 1.80 -9.03 -6.57
C LEU A 221 1.23 -8.20 -7.74
N ALA A 222 1.29 -8.71 -8.96
CA ALA A 222 0.74 -8.02 -10.13
C ALA A 222 -0.79 -8.08 -10.18
N VAL A 223 -1.37 -9.27 -10.06
CA VAL A 223 -2.82 -9.46 -10.26
C VAL A 223 -3.57 -9.07 -8.99
N VAL A 224 -3.25 -9.71 -7.87
CA VAL A 224 -4.04 -9.57 -6.64
C VAL A 224 -3.81 -8.21 -6.02
N LEU A 225 -2.55 -7.76 -5.95
CA LEU A 225 -2.26 -6.47 -5.34
C LEU A 225 -2.47 -5.29 -6.27
N SER A 226 -1.82 -5.28 -7.44
CA SER A 226 -1.88 -4.10 -8.30
C SER A 226 -3.24 -3.91 -8.95
N ILE A 227 -4.02 -4.97 -9.22
CA ILE A 227 -5.36 -4.80 -9.76
C ILE A 227 -6.39 -4.85 -8.63
N GLY A 228 -6.41 -5.92 -7.85
CA GLY A 228 -7.39 -6.13 -6.77
C GLY A 228 -7.27 -5.09 -5.65
N SER A 229 -6.12 -5.05 -4.97
CA SER A 229 -5.94 -4.20 -3.79
C SER A 229 -5.93 -2.70 -4.11
N ILE A 230 -5.28 -2.28 -5.20
CA ILE A 230 -5.31 -0.86 -5.63
C ILE A 230 -6.70 -0.46 -6.12
N GLY A 231 -7.40 -1.35 -6.85
CA GLY A 231 -8.79 -1.12 -7.23
C GLY A 231 -9.68 -0.86 -6.02
N LEU A 232 -9.54 -1.69 -4.97
CA LEU A 232 -10.23 -1.49 -3.70
C LEU A 232 -9.82 -0.19 -3.00
N LEU A 233 -8.52 0.15 -2.98
CA LEU A 233 -8.03 1.40 -2.39
C LEU A 233 -8.70 2.61 -3.05
N TYR A 234 -8.70 2.68 -4.38
CA TYR A 234 -9.29 3.81 -5.11
C TYR A 234 -10.80 3.87 -4.97
N TRP A 235 -11.45 2.70 -4.95
CA TRP A 235 -12.88 2.60 -4.65
C TRP A 235 -13.21 3.14 -3.25
N LEU A 236 -12.40 2.81 -2.25
CA LEU A 236 -12.54 3.30 -0.87
C LEU A 236 -12.29 4.81 -0.79
N ILE A 237 -11.21 5.30 -1.41
CA ILE A 237 -10.84 6.74 -1.41
C ILE A 237 -11.94 7.60 -2.05
N ARG A 238 -12.61 7.09 -3.09
CA ARG A 238 -13.71 7.81 -3.76
C ARG A 238 -14.99 7.89 -2.91
N ARG A 239 -15.17 6.98 -1.95
CA ARG A 239 -16.43 6.82 -1.19
C ARG A 239 -16.31 7.21 0.28
N HIS A 240 -15.10 7.28 0.80
CA HIS A 240 -14.84 7.55 2.22
C HIS A 240 -13.86 8.71 2.41
N ALA A 241 -13.86 9.29 3.61
CA ALA A 241 -12.88 10.31 4.00
C ALA A 241 -11.45 9.73 3.95
N SER A 242 -10.45 10.56 3.65
CA SER A 242 -9.06 10.08 3.49
C SER A 242 -8.55 9.49 4.80
N THR A 243 -8.86 10.12 5.93
CA THR A 243 -8.52 9.63 7.27
C THR A 243 -9.14 8.27 7.58
N SER A 244 -10.38 8.01 7.11
CA SER A 244 -11.07 6.73 7.29
C SER A 244 -10.42 5.60 6.50
N VAL A 245 -10.02 5.86 5.26
CA VAL A 245 -9.32 4.85 4.44
C VAL A 245 -7.91 4.63 4.97
N ALA A 246 -7.22 5.72 5.35
CA ALA A 246 -5.89 5.64 5.92
C ALA A 246 -5.88 4.79 7.19
N SER A 247 -6.85 4.95 8.10
CA SER A 247 -6.86 4.19 9.36
C SER A 247 -6.86 2.67 9.17
N LEU A 248 -7.34 2.15 8.04
CA LEU A 248 -7.25 0.73 7.70
C LEU A 248 -5.81 0.20 7.71
N PHE A 249 -4.83 1.05 7.40
CA PHE A 249 -3.41 0.70 7.44
C PHE A 249 -2.92 0.37 8.86
N TYR A 250 -3.62 0.76 9.92
CA TYR A 250 -3.29 0.28 11.28
C TYR A 250 -3.52 -1.22 11.46
N LEU A 251 -4.41 -1.84 10.68
CA LEU A 251 -4.64 -3.27 10.74
C LEU A 251 -3.61 -4.07 9.92
N VAL A 252 -2.92 -3.42 8.99
CA VAL A 252 -1.97 -4.09 8.09
C VAL A 252 -0.82 -4.75 8.87
N PRO A 253 -0.15 -4.07 9.83
CA PRO A 253 0.87 -4.72 10.67
C PRO A 253 0.38 -5.94 11.44
N ALA A 254 -0.82 -5.86 12.01
CA ALA A 254 -1.41 -6.96 12.77
C ALA A 254 -1.61 -8.19 11.88
N VAL A 255 -2.23 -8.00 10.71
CA VAL A 255 -2.49 -9.08 9.76
C VAL A 255 -1.19 -9.62 9.16
N THR A 256 -0.23 -8.76 8.83
CA THR A 256 1.09 -9.18 8.35
C THR A 256 1.84 -9.99 9.41
N ALA A 257 1.77 -9.60 10.69
CA ALA A 257 2.41 -10.33 11.78
C ALA A 257 1.76 -11.71 12.02
N LEU A 258 0.44 -11.83 11.87
CA LEU A 258 -0.27 -13.13 11.90
C LEU A 258 0.15 -14.03 10.73
N MET A 259 0.27 -13.47 9.52
CA MET A 259 0.79 -14.20 8.36
C MET A 259 2.24 -14.64 8.58
N ALA A 260 3.08 -13.78 9.13
CA ALA A 260 4.48 -14.08 9.40
C ALA A 260 4.63 -15.15 10.51
N TYR A 261 3.78 -15.13 11.53
CA TYR A 261 3.70 -16.22 12.52
C TYR A 261 3.37 -17.56 11.84
N GLY A 262 2.36 -17.59 10.98
CA GLY A 262 1.93 -18.83 10.32
C GLY A 262 2.90 -19.36 9.25
N LEU A 263 3.53 -18.47 8.48
CA LEU A 263 4.38 -18.84 7.34
C LEU A 263 5.86 -18.96 7.69
N PHE A 264 6.35 -18.12 8.62
CA PHE A 264 7.76 -18.02 8.97
C PHE A 264 8.05 -18.45 10.41
N GLY A 265 7.03 -18.83 11.20
CA GLY A 265 7.20 -19.23 12.60
C GLY A 265 7.63 -18.09 13.54
N GLU A 266 7.44 -16.83 13.14
CA GLU A 266 7.81 -15.68 13.95
C GLU A 266 6.96 -15.61 15.23
N ARG A 267 7.59 -15.45 16.41
CA ARG A 267 6.85 -15.44 17.68
C ARG A 267 5.96 -14.20 17.83
N LEU A 268 4.73 -14.43 18.27
CA LEU A 268 3.80 -13.40 18.73
C LEU A 268 3.67 -13.49 20.25
N ASP A 269 4.04 -12.42 20.94
CA ASP A 269 3.88 -12.32 22.38
C ASP A 269 2.59 -11.59 22.77
N ALA A 270 2.28 -11.59 24.08
CA ALA A 270 1.06 -11.00 24.61
C ALA A 270 0.93 -9.50 24.33
N VAL A 271 2.06 -8.77 24.30
CA VAL A 271 2.08 -7.32 24.02
C VAL A 271 1.75 -7.07 22.55
N ALA A 272 2.27 -7.90 21.63
CA ALA A 272 1.92 -7.81 20.23
C ALA A 272 0.42 -8.06 20.01
N ILE A 273 -0.15 -9.08 20.68
CA ILE A 273 -1.59 -9.37 20.62
C ILE A 273 -2.42 -8.18 21.14
N ALA A 274 -2.04 -7.59 22.28
CA ALA A 274 -2.70 -6.40 22.81
C ALA A 274 -2.62 -5.22 21.84
N GLY A 275 -1.48 -5.05 21.16
CA GLY A 275 -1.32 -4.05 20.10
C GLY A 275 -2.26 -4.27 18.92
N MET A 276 -2.47 -5.53 18.48
CA MET A 276 -3.44 -5.86 17.42
C MET A 276 -4.87 -5.46 17.81
N VAL A 277 -5.27 -5.73 19.06
CA VAL A 277 -6.59 -5.34 19.59
C VAL A 277 -6.73 -3.81 19.62
N ALA A 278 -5.69 -3.09 20.05
CA ALA A 278 -5.67 -1.63 20.04
C ALA A 278 -5.81 -1.05 18.63
N CYS A 279 -5.11 -1.61 17.63
CA CYS A 279 -5.26 -1.21 16.24
C CYS A 279 -6.69 -1.45 15.72
N ALA A 280 -7.32 -2.59 16.05
CA ALA A 280 -8.70 -2.86 15.67
C ALA A 280 -9.69 -1.87 16.31
N ALA A 281 -9.53 -1.60 17.60
CA ALA A 281 -10.33 -0.61 18.31
C ALA A 281 -10.17 0.81 17.73
N ALA A 282 -8.94 1.18 17.37
CA ALA A 282 -8.63 2.44 16.70
C ALA A 282 -9.37 2.60 15.37
N VAL A 283 -9.31 1.58 14.50
CA VAL A 283 -10.03 1.60 13.21
C VAL A 283 -11.53 1.72 13.42
N PHE A 284 -12.09 0.99 14.39
CA PHE A 284 -13.51 1.11 14.73
C PHE A 284 -13.87 2.53 15.20
N LEU A 285 -13.04 3.12 16.07
CA LEU A 285 -13.29 4.45 16.63
C LEU A 285 -13.22 5.55 15.56
N VAL A 286 -12.24 5.49 14.65
CA VAL A 286 -12.07 6.45 13.55
C VAL A 286 -13.21 6.37 12.54
N ASN A 287 -13.76 5.18 12.31
CA ASN A 287 -14.82 4.92 11.33
C ASN A 287 -16.23 4.90 11.93
N ARG A 288 -16.39 5.20 13.22
CA ARG A 288 -17.69 5.24 13.87
C ARG A 288 -18.58 6.31 13.21
N PRO A 289 -19.80 5.98 12.76
CA PRO A 289 -20.73 6.96 12.22
C PRO A 289 -20.97 8.06 13.25
N ARG A 290 -20.90 9.33 12.83
CA ARG A 290 -21.34 10.45 13.68
C ARG A 290 -22.84 10.25 13.95
N ARG A 291 -23.21 10.13 15.22
CA ARG A 291 -24.61 10.28 15.65
C ARG A 291 -25.00 11.74 15.58
#